data_AF-A0AAW2WM62-F1
#
_entry.id   AF-A0AAW2WM62-F1
#
_cell.length_a   1.000
_cell.length_b   1.000
_cell.length_c   1.000
_cell.angle_alpha   90.00
_cell.angle_beta   90.00
_cell.angle_gamma   90.00
#
_symmetry.space_group_name_H-M   'P 1'
#
loop_
_entity.id
_entity.type
_entity.pdbx_description
1 polymer ?
#
loop_
_entity_poly.entity_id
_entity_poly.type
_entity_poly.pdbx_seq_one_letter_code
_entity_poly.pdbx_strand_id
1 'polypeptide(L)'
;MKIWLTMKGLLTVIEVIRPKPTDTNPGTAEIEQWIEKDQIGRGAILSALSDTLFDVYCFDSYTAKSLWDELDRKYNQYSISKFMRYQIVEDTYVAEQTHEIINLEHALADAEMKLPEKFLAMSIVDKFPKS
;
A
#
# COMPACT_ATOMS: atom_id res chain seq x y z
N MET A 1 -2.93 -4.78 -0.20
CA MET A 1 -2.64 -4.38 1.22
C MET A 1 -3.87 -4.09 2.09
N LYS A 2 -5.04 -3.72 1.52
CA LYS A 2 -6.27 -3.42 2.29
C LYS A 2 -6.76 -4.56 3.20
N ILE A 3 -6.55 -5.83 2.81
CA ILE A 3 -6.94 -7.01 3.61
C ILE A 3 -6.25 -7.03 4.98
N TRP A 4 -4.99 -6.59 5.06
CA TRP A 4 -4.24 -6.56 6.33
C TRP A 4 -4.84 -5.53 7.30
N LEU A 5 -5.23 -4.36 6.81
CA LEU A 5 -5.91 -3.33 7.61
C LEU A 5 -7.25 -3.79 8.14
N THR A 6 -8.05 -4.45 7.30
CA THR A 6 -9.35 -5.00 7.70
C THR A 6 -9.17 -6.07 8.78
N MET A 7 -8.17 -6.94 8.64
CA MET A 7 -7.88 -8.01 9.61
C MET A 7 -7.38 -7.46 10.96
N LYS A 8 -6.69 -6.33 10.96
CA LYS A 8 -6.23 -5.64 12.17
C LYS A 8 -7.28 -4.69 12.77
N GLY A 9 -8.46 -4.56 12.16
CA GLY A 9 -9.50 -3.61 12.59
C GLY A 9 -9.10 -2.15 12.43
N LEU A 10 -8.02 -1.88 11.67
CA LEU A 10 -7.43 -0.54 11.50
C LEU A 10 -8.08 0.25 10.37
N LEU A 11 -8.85 -0.42 9.51
CA LEU A 11 -9.54 0.21 8.38
C LEU A 11 -10.42 1.38 8.86
N THR A 12 -11.14 1.18 9.97
CA THR A 12 -12.00 2.20 10.56
C THR A 12 -11.21 3.41 11.07
N VAL A 13 -9.99 3.20 11.58
CA VAL A 13 -9.13 4.28 12.10
C VAL A 13 -8.61 5.17 10.97
N ILE A 14 -8.24 4.56 9.83
CA ILE A 14 -7.70 5.29 8.67
C ILE A 14 -8.80 6.03 7.90
N GLU A 15 -10.04 5.54 7.96
CA GLU A 15 -11.19 6.14 7.28
C GLU A 15 -11.87 7.26 8.09
N VAL A 16 -11.68 7.33 9.41
CA VAL A 16 -12.31 8.37 10.24
C VAL A 16 -11.69 9.74 9.97
N ILE A 17 -12.51 10.63 9.42
CA ILE A 17 -12.17 12.03 9.18
C ILE A 17 -12.08 12.75 10.52
N ARG A 18 -10.98 13.50 10.74
CA ARG A 18 -10.81 14.35 11.93
C ARG A 18 -12.02 15.29 12.08
N PRO A 19 -12.72 15.28 13.22
CA PRO A 19 -13.79 16.23 13.49
C PRO A 19 -13.26 17.66 13.42
N LYS A 20 -13.98 18.56 12.74
CA LYS A 20 -13.67 20.01 12.75
C LYS A 20 -14.44 20.66 13.91
N PRO A 21 -13.76 21.37 14.82
CA PRO A 21 -14.46 22.15 15.84
C PRO A 21 -15.35 23.19 15.16
N THR A 22 -16.59 23.33 15.63
CA THR A 22 -17.53 24.38 15.19
C THR A 22 -17.81 25.30 16.38
N ASP A 23 -18.04 26.59 16.15
CA ASP A 23 -18.28 27.58 17.22
C ASP A 23 -19.41 27.19 18.19
N THR A 24 -20.34 26.31 17.76
CA THR A 24 -21.50 25.84 18.53
C THR A 24 -21.27 24.54 19.32
N ASN A 25 -20.21 23.79 19.02
CA ASN A 25 -19.82 22.58 19.75
C ASN A 25 -18.29 22.46 19.69
N PRO A 26 -17.56 22.75 20.78
CA PRO A 26 -16.11 22.71 20.77
C PRO A 26 -15.54 21.31 20.46
N GLY A 27 -16.37 20.26 20.50
CA GLY A 27 -16.03 18.94 19.97
C GLY A 27 -14.85 18.27 20.71
N THR A 28 -14.48 18.77 21.88
CA THR A 28 -13.24 18.41 22.58
C THR A 28 -13.14 16.92 22.88
N ALA A 29 -14.20 16.29 23.38
CA ALA A 29 -14.23 14.86 23.66
C ALA A 29 -14.16 14.00 22.37
N GLU A 30 -14.82 14.43 21.29
CA GLU A 30 -14.78 13.72 20.00
C GLU A 30 -13.40 13.84 19.33
N ILE A 31 -12.77 15.02 19.46
CA ILE A 31 -11.41 15.27 18.97
C ILE A 31 -10.39 14.45 19.78
N GLU A 32 -10.51 14.39 21.10
CA GLU A 32 -9.65 13.57 21.97
C GLU A 32 -9.77 12.08 21.63
N GLN A 33 -11.00 11.57 21.47
CA GLN A 33 -11.23 10.19 21.02
C GLN A 33 -10.66 9.92 19.63
N TRP A 34 -10.72 10.89 18.72
CA TRP A 34 -10.10 10.78 17.40
C TRP A 34 -8.57 10.72 17.50
N ILE A 35 -7.96 11.58 18.33
CA ILE A 35 -6.50 11.59 18.56
C ILE A 35 -6.04 10.25 19.14
N GLU A 36 -6.75 9.71 20.13
CA GLU A 36 -6.41 8.41 20.73
C GLU A 36 -6.46 7.29 19.67
N LYS A 37 -7.53 7.25 18.87
CA LYS A 37 -7.65 6.26 17.77
C LYS A 37 -6.54 6.43 16.74
N ASP A 38 -6.24 7.66 16.33
CA ASP A 38 -5.17 7.95 15.35
C ASP A 38 -3.80 7.50 15.88
N GLN A 39 -3.49 7.76 17.17
CA GLN A 39 -2.25 7.31 17.79
C GLN A 39 -2.16 5.77 17.85
N ILE A 40 -3.24 5.08 18.22
CA ILE A 40 -3.30 3.61 18.21
C ILE A 40 -3.08 3.07 16.79
N GLY A 41 -3.76 3.65 15.79
CA GLY A 41 -3.63 3.23 14.40
C GLY A 41 -2.22 3.44 13.86
N ARG A 42 -1.63 4.60 14.13
CA ARG A 42 -0.24 4.91 13.76
C ARG A 42 0.73 3.93 14.42
N GLY A 43 0.58 3.68 15.72
CA GLY A 43 1.41 2.71 16.44
C GLY A 43 1.32 1.32 15.83
N ALA A 44 0.12 0.86 15.46
CA ALA A 44 -0.07 -0.44 14.83
C ALA A 44 0.58 -0.51 13.44
N ILE A 45 0.47 0.54 12.62
CA ILE A 45 1.14 0.61 11.31
C ILE A 45 2.66 0.57 11.49
N LEU A 46 3.20 1.42 12.36
CA LEU A 46 4.64 1.47 12.65
C LEU A 46 5.19 0.14 13.15
N SER A 47 4.44 -0.56 14.02
CA SER A 47 4.85 -1.87 14.55
C SER A 47 4.93 -2.98 13.50
N ALA A 48 4.29 -2.78 12.35
CA ALA A 48 4.31 -3.73 11.24
C ALA A 48 5.42 -3.45 10.22
N LEU A 49 6.11 -2.31 10.36
CA LEU A 49 7.23 -1.95 9.48
C LEU A 49 8.50 -2.68 9.90
N SER A 50 9.41 -2.88 8.94
CA SER A 50 10.79 -3.24 9.26
C SER A 50 11.51 -2.08 9.94
N ASP A 51 12.59 -2.37 10.67
CA ASP A 51 13.38 -1.35 11.37
C ASP A 51 13.79 -0.18 10.46
N THR A 52 14.24 -0.48 9.24
CA THR A 52 14.62 0.55 8.25
C THR A 52 13.45 1.47 7.86
N LEU A 53 12.24 0.92 7.72
CA LEU A 53 11.06 1.72 7.39
C LEU A 53 10.53 2.46 8.62
N PHE A 54 10.61 1.85 9.80
CA PHE A 54 10.27 2.49 11.05
C PHE A 54 11.09 3.77 11.26
N ASP A 55 12.42 3.71 11.11
CA ASP A 55 13.32 4.86 11.30
C ASP A 55 12.99 6.04 10.37
N VAL A 56 12.47 5.77 9.17
CA VAL A 56 12.07 6.80 8.20
C VAL A 56 10.73 7.45 8.56
N TYR A 57 9.80 6.67 9.10
CA TYR A 57 8.40 7.07 9.25
C TYR A 57 7.94 7.28 10.69
N CYS A 58 8.81 7.06 11.70
CA CYS A 58 8.45 7.17 13.11
C CYS A 58 8.16 8.60 13.59
N PHE A 59 8.51 9.62 12.79
CA PHE A 59 8.28 11.03 13.14
C PHE A 59 6.79 11.35 13.43
N ASP A 60 6.56 12.22 14.42
CA ASP A 60 5.22 12.64 14.87
C ASP A 60 4.42 13.48 13.86
N SER A 61 4.97 13.76 12.68
CA SER A 61 4.32 14.55 11.64
C SER A 61 3.22 13.80 10.88
N TYR A 62 3.15 12.47 11.01
CA TYR A 62 2.16 11.65 10.32
C TYR A 62 0.97 11.33 11.22
N THR A 63 -0.25 11.52 10.71
CA THR A 63 -1.43 10.81 11.19
C THR A 63 -1.41 9.36 10.68
N ALA A 64 -2.16 8.45 11.32
CA ALA A 64 -2.27 7.06 10.86
C ALA A 64 -2.66 6.98 9.38
N LYS A 65 -3.60 7.85 8.97
CA LYS A 65 -4.03 7.96 7.57
C LYS A 65 -2.92 8.41 6.65
N SER A 66 -2.27 9.53 6.94
CA SER A 66 -1.21 10.07 6.07
C SER A 66 0.00 9.13 5.96
N LEU A 67 0.33 8.42 7.05
CA LEU A 67 1.36 7.39 7.06
C LEU A 67 0.96 6.24 6.14
N TRP A 68 -0.27 5.74 6.28
CA TRP A 68 -0.79 4.67 5.42
C TRP A 68 -0.78 5.07 3.94
N ASP A 69 -1.31 6.24 3.61
CA ASP A 69 -1.40 6.74 2.24
C ASP A 69 -0.02 6.86 1.59
N GLU A 70 0.99 7.32 2.34
CA GLU A 70 2.37 7.43 1.85
C GLU A 70 3.01 6.05 1.62
N LEU A 71 2.79 5.10 2.54
CA LEU A 71 3.28 3.72 2.40
C LEU A 71 2.61 3.01 1.21
N ASP A 72 1.29 3.13 1.08
CA ASP A 72 0.53 2.53 -0.01
C ASP A 72 0.98 3.10 -1.37
N ARG A 73 1.10 4.44 -1.47
CA ARG A 73 1.61 5.13 -2.66
C ARG A 73 3.00 4.63 -3.06
N LYS A 74 3.93 4.53 -2.10
CA LYS A 74 5.32 4.10 -2.37
C LYS A 74 5.38 2.63 -2.78
N TYR A 75 4.61 1.76 -2.15
CA TYR A 75 4.53 0.35 -2.50
C TYR A 75 3.93 0.16 -3.91
N ASN A 76 2.88 0.92 -4.24
CA ASN A 76 2.26 0.90 -5.55
C ASN A 76 3.25 1.35 -6.63
N GLN A 77 3.98 2.45 -6.43
CA GLN A 77 5.02 2.91 -7.35
C GLN A 77 6.14 1.87 -7.56
N TYR A 78 6.57 1.21 -6.48
CA TYR A 78 7.55 0.14 -6.56
C TYR A 78 7.02 -1.04 -7.39
N SER A 79 5.78 -1.47 -7.15
CA SER A 79 5.14 -2.58 -7.85
C SER A 79 4.99 -2.31 -9.36
N ILE A 80 4.55 -1.10 -9.74
CA ILE A 80 4.53 -0.67 -11.15
C ILE A 80 5.92 -0.75 -11.75
N SER A 81 6.91 -0.16 -11.07
CA SER A 81 8.28 -0.08 -11.58
C SER A 81 8.91 -1.45 -11.69
N LYS A 82 8.56 -2.38 -10.79
CA LYS A 82 9.01 -3.77 -10.84
C LYS A 82 8.36 -4.50 -12.01
N PHE A 83 7.04 -4.37 -12.21
CA PHE A 83 6.36 -4.94 -13.37
C PHE A 83 6.95 -4.42 -14.68
N MET A 84 7.17 -3.12 -14.82
CA MET A 84 7.72 -2.53 -16.06
C MET A 84 9.12 -3.05 -16.38
N ARG A 85 9.98 -3.20 -15.35
CA ARG A 85 11.37 -3.65 -15.52
C ARG A 85 11.55 -5.17 -15.59
N TYR A 86 10.55 -5.94 -15.18
CA TYR A 86 10.62 -7.41 -15.23
C TYR A 86 10.82 -7.88 -16.68
N GLN A 87 11.76 -8.81 -16.88
CA GLN A 87 12.10 -9.45 -18.15
C GLN A 87 12.26 -10.95 -17.91
N ILE A 88 11.85 -11.75 -18.89
CA ILE A 88 12.01 -13.20 -18.86
C ILE A 88 13.46 -13.54 -19.23
N VAL A 89 14.03 -14.52 -18.55
CA VAL A 89 15.41 -14.99 -18.77
C VAL A 89 15.40 -16.47 -19.12
N GLU A 90 16.35 -16.91 -19.97
CA GLU A 90 16.39 -18.30 -20.48
C GLU A 90 16.79 -19.31 -19.40
N ASP A 91 17.64 -18.90 -18.45
CA ASP A 91 18.22 -19.78 -17.41
C ASP A 91 17.34 -19.91 -16.15
N THR A 92 16.02 -19.70 -16.26
CA THR A 92 15.11 -19.79 -15.11
C THR A 92 13.85 -20.58 -15.46
N TYR A 93 13.34 -21.36 -14.51
CA TYR A 93 12.15 -22.19 -14.72
C TYR A 93 10.93 -21.35 -15.13
N VAL A 94 10.25 -21.78 -16.19
CA VAL A 94 9.03 -21.12 -16.68
C VAL A 94 7.97 -20.98 -15.58
N ALA A 95 7.84 -21.98 -14.72
CA ALA A 95 6.89 -21.95 -13.60
C ALA A 95 7.20 -20.83 -12.59
N GLU A 96 8.48 -20.61 -12.27
CA GLU A 96 8.92 -19.56 -11.35
C GLU A 96 8.67 -18.18 -11.95
N GLN A 97 9.05 -18.00 -13.22
CA GLN A 97 8.83 -16.75 -13.94
C GLN A 97 7.34 -16.43 -14.13
N THR A 98 6.51 -17.46 -14.36
CA THR A 98 5.06 -17.32 -14.44
C THR A 98 4.47 -16.90 -13.10
N HIS A 99 4.93 -17.52 -12.01
CA HIS A 99 4.51 -17.17 -10.66
C HIS A 99 4.88 -15.71 -10.32
N GLU A 100 6.07 -15.25 -10.70
CA GLU A 100 6.47 -13.86 -10.49
C GLU A 100 5.61 -12.88 -11.29
N ILE A 101 5.31 -13.15 -12.56
CA ILE A 101 4.43 -12.31 -13.37
C ILE A 101 3.02 -12.23 -12.76
N ILE A 102 2.46 -13.36 -12.30
CA ILE A 102 1.15 -13.38 -11.65
C ILE A 102 1.17 -12.54 -10.36
N ASN A 103 2.22 -12.66 -9.55
CA ASN A 103 2.36 -11.86 -8.34
C ASN A 103 2.45 -10.36 -8.64
N LEU A 104 3.14 -9.98 -9.72
CA LEU A 104 3.22 -8.60 -10.17
C LEU A 104 1.86 -8.09 -10.69
N GLU A 105 1.10 -8.90 -11.41
CA GLU A 105 -0.25 -8.56 -11.88
C GLU A 105 -1.20 -8.35 -10.69
N HIS A 106 -1.18 -9.24 -9.71
CA HIS A 106 -1.96 -9.07 -8.48
C HIS A 106 -1.55 -7.81 -7.72
N ALA A 107 -0.26 -7.49 -7.63
CA ALA A 107 0.22 -6.27 -6.99
C ALA A 107 -0.25 -5.00 -7.72
N LEU A 108 -0.35 -5.03 -9.06
CA LEU A 108 -0.93 -3.94 -9.84
C LEU A 108 -2.44 -3.79 -9.60
N ALA A 109 -3.15 -4.91 -9.50
CA ALA A 109 -4.59 -4.89 -9.19
C ALA A 109 -4.87 -4.33 -7.79
N ASP A 110 -4.04 -4.69 -6.80
CA ASP A 110 -4.09 -4.14 -5.44
C ASP A 110 -3.86 -2.63 -5.41
N ALA A 111 -3.03 -2.13 -6.33
CA ALA A 111 -2.74 -0.72 -6.55
C ALA A 111 -3.79 -0.02 -7.44
N GLU A 112 -4.95 -0.65 -7.66
CA GLU A 112 -6.06 -0.15 -8.49
C GLU A 112 -5.68 0.11 -9.97
N MET A 113 -4.57 -0.48 -10.44
CA MET A 113 -4.08 -0.39 -11.83
C MET A 113 -4.29 -1.72 -12.57
N LYS A 114 -5.54 -2.19 -12.58
CA LYS A 114 -5.88 -3.40 -13.32
C LYS A 114 -5.66 -3.18 -14.82
N LEU A 115 -4.77 -3.97 -15.41
CA LEU A 115 -4.46 -3.89 -16.83
C LEU A 115 -5.53 -4.64 -17.65
N PRO A 116 -5.95 -4.12 -18.82
CA PRO A 116 -6.75 -4.90 -19.75
C PRO A 116 -6.03 -6.18 -20.16
N GLU A 117 -6.74 -7.30 -20.25
CA GLU A 117 -6.16 -8.62 -20.54
C GLU A 117 -5.28 -8.61 -21.80
N LYS A 118 -5.74 -7.94 -22.87
CA LYS A 118 -4.97 -7.79 -24.10
C LYS A 118 -3.65 -7.03 -23.87
N PHE A 119 -3.66 -5.99 -23.04
CA PHE A 119 -2.45 -5.22 -22.74
C PHE A 119 -1.48 -6.04 -21.90
N LEU A 120 -1.98 -6.79 -20.92
CA LEU A 120 -1.18 -7.71 -20.11
C LEU A 120 -0.52 -8.77 -20.98
N ALA A 121 -1.27 -9.43 -21.87
CA ALA A 121 -0.72 -10.43 -22.79
C ALA A 121 0.38 -9.86 -23.68
N MET A 122 0.16 -8.69 -24.28
CA MET A 122 1.17 -8.02 -25.10
C MET A 122 2.41 -7.62 -24.27
N SER A 123 2.22 -7.17 -23.03
CA SER A 123 3.31 -6.83 -22.11
C SER A 123 4.12 -8.06 -21.73
N ILE A 124 3.49 -9.23 -21.55
CA ILE A 124 4.20 -10.48 -21.29
C ILE A 124 5.02 -10.91 -22.50
N VAL A 125 4.46 -10.80 -23.72
CA VAL A 125 5.20 -11.09 -24.96
C VAL A 125 6.43 -10.19 -25.12
N ASP A 126 6.31 -8.88 -24.84
CA ASP A 126 7.42 -7.93 -24.93
C ASP A 126 8.54 -8.21 -23.90
N LYS A 127 8.24 -8.94 -22.83
CA LYS A 127 9.20 -9.32 -21.79
C LYS A 127 10.04 -10.54 -22.14
N PHE A 128 9.70 -11.26 -23.20
CA PHE A 128 10.55 -12.36 -23.66
C PHE A 128 11.86 -11.83 -24.22
N PRO A 129 12.97 -12.56 -24.02
CA PRO A 129 14.23 -12.21 -24.66
C PRO A 129 14.04 -12.20 -26.18
N LYS A 130 14.57 -11.16 -26.82
CA LYS A 130 14.54 -11.04 -28.28
C LYS A 130 15.48 -12.10 -28.85
N SER A 131 14.94 -12.95 -29.73
CA SER A 131 15.71 -13.94 -30.48
C SER A 131 16.77 -13.33 -31.38
#